data_AF-A0A945D0F4-F1
#
_entry.id   AF-A0A945D0F4-F1
#
_cell.length_a   1.000
_cell.length_b   1.000
_cell.length_c   1.000
_cell.angle_alpha   90.00
_cell.angle_beta   90.00
_cell.angle_gamma   90.00
#
_symmetry.space_group_name_H-M   'P 1'
#
loop_
_entity.id
_entity.type
_entity.pdbx_description
1 polymer ?
#
loop_
_entity_poly.entity_id
_entity_poly.type
_entity_poly.pdbx_seq_one_letter_code
_entity_poly.pdbx_strand_id
1 'polypeptide(L)' 'MDSEVQLELLANERKALKQAIRDEEHRPHPDDLVIHDLKRQKLALKDQIHELETHH' A
#
# COMPACT_ATOMS: atom_id res chain seq x y z
N MET A 1 -4.50 -13.72 17.23
CA MET A 1 -4.99 -14.52 16.08
C MET A 1 -5.58 -13.61 15.01
N ASP A 2 -6.49 -12.68 15.32
CA ASP A 2 -7.04 -11.75 14.31
C ASP A 2 -6.05 -10.68 13.81
N SER A 3 -5.15 -10.20 14.67
CA SER A 3 -4.18 -9.15 14.30
C SER A 3 -3.15 -9.60 13.26
N GLU A 4 -2.70 -10.86 13.31
CA GLU A 4 -1.77 -11.43 12.33
C GLU A 4 -2.41 -11.55 10.94
N VAL A 5 -3.70 -11.94 10.89
CA VAL A 5 -4.45 -12.01 9.63
C VAL A 5 -4.66 -10.61 9.04
N GLN A 6 -4.97 -9.61 9.87
CA GLN A 6 -5.06 -8.22 9.40
C GLN A 6 -3.72 -7.70 8.86
N LEU A 7 -2.60 -7.99 9.54
CA LEU A 7 -1.27 -7.61 9.07
C LEU A 7 -0.94 -8.23 7.72
N GLU A 8 -1.27 -9.51 7.52
CA GLU A 8 -1.03 -10.21 6.26
C GLU A 8 -1.86 -9.65 5.11
N LEU A 9 -3.14 -9.33 5.37
CA LEU A 9 -4.03 -8.68 4.40
C LEU A 9 -3.51 -7.30 4.00
N LEU A 10 -3.16 -6.45 4.97
CA LEU A 10 -2.61 -5.11 4.72
C LEU A 10 -1.26 -5.19 3.98
N ALA A 11 -0.43 -6.19 4.28
CA ALA A 11 0.83 -6.41 3.57
C ALA A 11 0.61 -6.80 2.10
N ASN A 12 -0.38 -7.65 1.83
CA ASN A 12 -0.78 -8.03 0.47
C ASN A 12 -1.35 -6.85 -0.31
N GLU A 13 -2.20 -6.04 0.30
CA GLU A 13 -2.77 -4.84 -0.30
C GLU A 13 -1.68 -3.80 -0.63
N ARG A 14 -0.72 -3.61 0.30
CA ARG A 14 0.45 -2.76 0.08
C ARG A 14 1.34 -3.28 -1.06
N LYS A 15 1.42 -4.60 -1.26
CA LYS A 15 2.14 -5.21 -2.40
C LYS A 15 1.43 -4.93 -3.72
N ALA A 16 0.10 -5.06 -3.74
CA ALA A 16 -0.72 -4.74 -4.91
C ALA A 16 -0.58 -3.25 -5.31
N LEU A 17 -0.64 -2.33 -4.35
CA LEU A 17 -0.43 -0.90 -4.62
C LEU A 17 0.98 -0.59 -5.14
N LYS A 18 2.03 -1.23 -4.59
CA LYS A 18 3.39 -1.09 -5.13
C LYS A 18 3.48 -1.54 -6.58
N GLN A 19 2.76 -2.59 -6.95
CA GLN A 19 2.73 -3.11 -8.30
C GLN A 19 1.96 -2.18 -9.23
N ALA A 20 0.79 -1.71 -8.82
CA ALA A 20 0.02 -0.70 -9.55
C ALA A 20 0.81 0.59 -9.80
N ILE A 21 1.57 1.08 -8.81
CA ILE A 21 2.47 2.24 -8.99
C ILE A 21 3.52 1.95 -10.06
N ARG A 22 4.17 0.78 -10.01
CA ARG A 22 5.20 0.42 -10.99
C ARG A 22 4.62 0.28 -12.39
N ASP A 23 3.45 -0.33 -12.50
CA ASP A 23 2.76 -0.51 -13.77
C ASP A 23 2.37 0.85 -14.37
N GLU A 24 1.89 1.79 -13.55
CA GLU A 24 1.57 3.16 -13.97
C GLU A 24 2.84 3.95 -14.33
N GLU A 25 3.90 3.87 -13.53
CA GLU A 25 5.21 4.50 -13.81
C GLU A 25 5.87 3.95 -15.10
N HIS A 26 5.57 2.71 -15.48
CA HIS A 26 6.05 2.09 -16.72
C HIS A 26 5.20 2.42 -17.96
N ARG A 27 4.03 3.05 -17.80
CA ARG A 27 3.19 3.43 -18.94
C ARG A 27 3.87 4.52 -19.75
N PRO A 28 3.65 4.57 -21.08
CA PRO A 28 4.21 5.62 -21.93
C PRO A 28 3.77 7.03 -21.51
N HIS A 29 2.57 7.14 -20.91
CA HIS A 29 2.00 8.36 -20.35
C HIS A 29 1.53 8.05 -18.92
N PRO A 30 2.42 8.13 -17.93
CA PRO A 30 2.05 7.91 -16.55
C PRO A 30 1.11 9.02 -16.08
N ASP A 31 0.03 8.66 -15.41
CA ASP A 31 -0.78 9.64 -14.71
C ASP A 31 -0.17 9.93 -13.32
N ASP A 32 0.53 11.06 -13.21
CA ASP A 32 1.16 11.50 -11.97
C ASP A 32 0.17 11.66 -10.81
N LEU A 33 -1.10 12.01 -11.08
CA LEU A 33 -2.12 12.11 -10.04
C LEU A 33 -2.48 10.72 -9.50
N VAL A 34 -2.61 9.73 -10.39
CA VAL A 34 -2.85 8.34 -10.02
C VAL A 34 -1.66 7.78 -9.23
N ILE A 35 -0.43 8.01 -9.71
CA ILE A 35 0.78 7.58 -9.00
C ILE A 35 0.85 8.22 -7.60
N HIS A 36 0.53 9.51 -7.49
CA HIS A 36 0.52 10.22 -6.22
C HIS A 36 -0.54 9.67 -5.26
N ASP A 37 -1.74 9.40 -5.75
CA ASP A 37 -2.82 8.82 -4.94
C ASP A 37 -2.48 7.39 -4.48
N LEU A 38 -1.95 6.55 -5.37
CA LEU A 38 -1.48 5.20 -5.02
C LEU A 38 -0.35 5.24 -3.98
N LYS A 39 0.59 6.20 -4.10
CA LYS A 39 1.65 6.42 -3.09
C LYS A 39 1.07 6.84 -1.75
N ARG A 40 0.03 7.67 -1.75
CA ARG A 40 -0.70 8.10 -0.54
C ARG A 40 -1.41 6.92 0.13
N GLN A 41 -2.13 6.11 -0.63
CA GLN A 41 -2.79 4.90 -0.12
C GLN A 41 -1.78 3.92 0.48
N LYS A 42 -0.65 3.70 -0.21
CA LYS A 42 0.44 2.86 0.29
C LYS A 42 1.04 3.39 1.60
N LEU A 43 1.13 4.71 1.77
CA LEU A 43 1.61 5.33 3.01
C LEU A 43 0.61 5.10 4.14
N ALA A 44 -0.68 5.33 3.90
CA ALA A 44 -1.73 5.10 4.90
C ALA A 44 -1.76 3.64 5.40
N LEU A 45 -1.64 2.65 4.50
CA LEU A 45 -1.54 1.24 4.89
C LEU A 45 -0.29 0.94 5.70
N LYS A 46 0.85 1.57 5.36
CA LYS A 46 2.09 1.42 6.13
C LYS A 46 1.92 1.97 7.55
N ASP A 47 1.21 3.08 7.69
CA ASP A 47 0.95 3.69 8.99
C ASP A 47 -0.05 2.84 9.81
N GLN A 48 -1.10 2.30 9.18
CA GLN A 48 -2.02 1.33 9.83
C GLN A 48 -1.30 0.06 10.30
N ILE A 49 -0.41 -0.51 9.48
CA ILE A 49 0.43 -1.65 9.87
C ILE A 49 1.26 -1.28 11.09
N HIS A 50 1.90 -0.11 11.08
CA HIS A 50 2.74 0.33 12.18
C HIS A 50 1.94 0.55 13.47
N GLU A 51 0.74 1.09 13.38
CA GLU A 51 -0.18 1.24 14.53
C GLU A 51 -0.58 -0.13 15.10
N LEU A 52 -0.90 -1.10 14.24
CA LEU A 52 -1.25 -2.46 14.65
C LEU A 52 -0.06 -3.22 15.24
N GLU A 53 1.15 -3.05 14.70
CA GLU A 53 2.39 -3.63 15.24
C GLU A 53 2.78 -3.01 16.59
N THR A 54 2.51 -1.72 16.79
CA THR A 54 2.89 -1.01 18.04
C THR A 54 1.90 -1.25 19.18
N HIS A 55 0.62 -1.52 18.87
CA HIS A 55 -0.43 -1.73 19.87
C HIS A 55 -0.76 -3.22 20.15
N HIS A 56 0.01 -4.17 19.61
CA HIS A 56 -0.13 -5.61 19.86
C HIS A 56 1.01 -6.17 20.72
#